data_AF-A0A1F6PVV2-F1
#
_entry.id   AF-A0A1F6PVV2-F1
#
_cell.length_a   1.000
_cell.length_b   1.000
_cell.length_c   1.000
_cell.angle_alpha   90.00
_cell.angle_beta   90.00
_cell.angle_gamma   90.00
#
_symmetry.space_group_name_H-M   'P 1'
#
loop_
_entity.id
_entity.type
_entity.pdbx_description
1 polymer ?
#
loop_
_entity_poly.entity_id
_entity_poly.type
_entity_poly.pdbx_seq_one_letter_code
_entity_poly.pdbx_strand_id
1 'polypeptide(L)'
;MELCKSCHAGCCRRYNPVIWGSDIIRICEALNVDIFFILSVIKVDKEKAKQLENIEPIFIFTDTGEELYFELTLKYEESKYFPGSSKCMFLREWNAKELGSEELSGIISRCSIYSIRPINCRAWPVGYDAQRDQVILKDPHLVFEKEHKRVNESPAYSLCSRELKHEDYMMNEETMAQNAIINHYEMEFFIKLAHKWNQNPDVSDNFYKFLVKEYNNRIEYIKGEAVNGAM
;
A
#
# COMPACT_ATOMS: atom_id res chain seq x y z
N MET A 1 -26.97 -1.81 -3.47
CA MET A 1 -26.07 -2.76 -2.75
C MET A 1 -24.67 -2.14 -2.69
N GLU A 2 -24.42 -1.30 -1.69
CA GLU A 2 -23.80 0.02 -2.00
C GLU A 2 -22.48 0.39 -1.33
N LEU A 3 -21.84 -0.46 -0.53
CA LEU A 3 -20.47 -0.16 -0.05
C LEU A 3 -19.57 -1.38 0.13
N CYS A 4 -20.10 -2.60 0.18
CA CYS A 4 -19.35 -3.79 0.60
C CYS A 4 -19.08 -4.84 -0.48
N LYS A 5 -19.51 -4.66 -1.74
CA LYS A 5 -19.26 -5.70 -2.76
C LYS A 5 -17.81 -5.75 -3.26
N SER A 6 -16.98 -4.76 -2.93
CA SER A 6 -15.56 -4.72 -3.33
C SER A 6 -14.78 -3.62 -2.56
N CYS A 7 -14.98 -3.46 -1.26
CA CYS A 7 -14.54 -2.26 -0.52
C CYS A 7 -13.02 -2.01 -0.61
N HIS A 8 -12.62 -1.22 -1.60
CA HIS A 8 -11.33 -0.51 -1.64
C HIS A 8 -11.52 0.99 -1.39
N ALA A 9 -12.74 1.53 -1.48
CA ALA A 9 -12.97 2.96 -1.29
C ALA A 9 -12.76 3.40 0.16
N GLY A 10 -13.23 2.61 1.13
CA GLY A 10 -13.03 2.88 2.55
C GLY A 10 -11.54 2.88 2.92
N CYS A 11 -10.78 1.86 2.52
CA CYS A 11 -9.34 1.81 2.82
C CYS A 11 -8.55 2.89 2.08
N CYS A 12 -8.90 3.20 0.82
CA CYS A 12 -8.32 4.30 0.04
C CYS A 12 -8.60 5.69 0.63
N ARG A 13 -9.45 5.81 1.64
CA ARG A 13 -9.69 7.07 2.37
C ARG A 13 -9.18 7.01 3.79
N ARG A 14 -9.35 5.86 4.45
CA ARG A 14 -9.07 5.71 5.89
C ARG A 14 -7.58 5.66 6.18
N TYR A 15 -6.81 4.94 5.36
CA TYR A 15 -5.40 4.66 5.63
C TYR A 15 -4.50 5.47 4.71
N ASN A 16 -3.31 5.88 5.18
CA ASN A 16 -2.22 6.30 4.30
C ASN A 16 -1.44 5.03 3.93
N PRO A 17 -1.61 4.45 2.73
CA PRO A 17 -0.98 3.21 2.36
C PRO A 17 0.49 3.51 2.15
N VAL A 18 1.33 2.94 3.01
CA VAL A 18 2.76 2.80 2.74
C VAL A 18 2.89 1.94 1.49
N ILE A 19 3.77 2.31 0.58
CA ILE A 19 3.96 1.57 -0.67
C ILE A 19 5.37 1.02 -0.74
N TRP A 20 5.49 -0.22 -1.22
CA TRP A 20 6.77 -0.91 -1.29
C TRP A 20 7.45 -0.68 -2.64
N GLY A 21 8.77 -0.87 -2.68
CA GLY A 21 9.56 -0.58 -3.87
C GLY A 21 9.14 -1.33 -5.12
N SER A 22 8.72 -2.60 -5.03
CA SER A 22 8.22 -3.33 -6.21
C SER A 22 6.92 -2.73 -6.76
N ASP A 23 6.05 -2.24 -5.89
CA ASP A 23 4.82 -1.58 -6.30
C ASP A 23 5.11 -0.19 -6.90
N ILE A 24 6.08 0.56 -6.34
CA ILE A 24 6.54 1.84 -6.89
C ILE A 24 7.02 1.62 -8.34
N ILE A 25 7.95 0.70 -8.55
CA ILE A 25 8.51 0.38 -9.87
C ILE A 25 7.40 -0.03 -10.83
N ARG A 26 6.60 -1.03 -10.45
CA ARG A 26 5.53 -1.56 -11.31
C ARG A 26 4.51 -0.49 -11.73
N ILE A 27 4.12 0.40 -10.81
CA ILE A 27 3.15 1.46 -11.10
C ILE A 27 3.77 2.54 -11.99
N CYS A 28 5.01 2.97 -11.72
CA CYS A 28 5.69 3.97 -12.53
C CYS A 28 5.86 3.49 -13.97
N GLU A 29 6.29 2.24 -14.16
CA GLU A 29 6.43 1.63 -15.48
C GLU A 29 5.09 1.47 -16.20
N ALA A 30 4.08 0.93 -15.53
CA ALA A 30 2.78 0.68 -16.15
C ALA A 30 2.03 1.95 -16.54
N LEU A 31 2.23 3.05 -15.81
CA LEU A 31 1.61 4.35 -16.11
C LEU A 31 2.53 5.28 -16.92
N ASN A 32 3.79 4.90 -17.11
CA ASN A 32 4.84 5.74 -17.70
C ASN A 32 4.93 7.11 -17.02
N VAL A 33 5.10 7.10 -15.70
CA VAL A 33 5.19 8.29 -14.85
C VAL A 33 6.40 8.21 -13.92
N ASP A 34 6.83 9.37 -13.43
CA ASP A 34 7.87 9.47 -12.41
C ASP A 34 7.36 9.12 -11.00
N ILE A 35 8.25 8.69 -10.10
CA ILE A 35 7.90 8.36 -8.70
C ILE A 35 7.22 9.51 -7.96
N PHE A 36 7.61 10.75 -8.24
CA PHE A 36 7.03 11.94 -7.62
C PHE A 36 5.59 12.16 -8.08
N PHE A 37 5.12 11.52 -9.15
CA PHE A 37 3.71 11.58 -9.52
C PHE A 37 2.85 10.82 -8.50
N ILE A 38 3.31 9.65 -8.03
CA ILE A 38 2.49 8.72 -7.21
C ILE A 38 2.77 8.81 -5.71
N LEU A 39 3.96 9.26 -5.32
CA LEU A 39 4.42 9.26 -3.93
C LEU A 39 4.17 10.58 -3.20
N SER A 40 3.79 10.46 -1.94
CA SER A 40 3.87 11.49 -0.92
C SER A 40 4.83 11.05 0.18
N VAL A 41 5.32 11.99 0.96
CA VAL A 41 6.23 11.72 2.07
C VAL A 41 5.62 12.24 3.37
N ILE A 42 5.76 11.47 4.43
CA ILE A 42 5.44 11.90 5.78
C ILE A 42 6.77 12.10 6.51
N LYS A 43 7.06 13.35 6.89
CA LYS A 43 8.25 13.64 7.68
C LYS A 43 8.13 13.01 9.06
N VAL A 44 9.16 12.25 9.44
CA VAL A 44 9.29 11.61 10.74
C VAL A 44 10.40 12.33 11.51
N ASP A 45 10.20 12.58 12.80
CA ASP A 45 11.25 13.12 13.65
C ASP A 45 12.33 12.06 13.92
N LYS A 46 13.58 12.49 14.11
CA LYS A 46 14.72 11.59 14.26
C LYS A 46 14.56 10.59 15.41
N GLU A 47 13.99 11.01 16.54
CA GLU A 47 13.80 10.12 17.69
C GLU A 47 12.73 9.07 17.41
N LYS A 48 11.61 9.45 16.77
CA LYS A 48 10.63 8.47 16.29
C LYS A 48 11.20 7.54 15.23
N ALA A 49 12.01 8.03 14.31
CA ALA A 49 12.64 7.23 13.27
C ALA A 49 13.51 6.11 13.86
N LYS A 50 14.28 6.39 14.93
CA LYS A 50 15.04 5.37 15.67
C LYS A 50 14.15 4.31 16.32
N GLN A 51 12.98 4.69 16.83
CA GLN A 51 12.04 3.72 17.43
C GLN A 51 11.38 2.81 16.39
N LEU A 52 11.27 3.28 15.15
CA LEU A 52 10.70 2.55 14.03
C LEU A 52 11.76 1.77 13.23
N GLU A 53 13.02 1.85 13.66
CA GLU A 53 14.13 1.15 13.03
C GLU A 53 13.87 -0.37 13.06
N ASN A 54 13.93 -1.02 11.90
CA ASN A 54 13.56 -2.43 11.66
C ASN A 54 12.05 -2.75 11.75
N ILE A 55 11.18 -1.76 11.97
CA ILE A 55 9.72 -1.96 12.03
C ILE A 55 9.05 -1.35 10.80
N GLU A 56 9.47 -0.15 10.40
CA GLU A 56 8.94 0.55 9.24
C GLU A 56 10.07 0.99 8.30
N PRO A 57 9.82 1.06 6.98
CA PRO A 57 10.82 1.48 6.00
C PRO A 57 10.96 3.01 6.01
N ILE A 58 11.75 3.53 6.94
CA ILE A 58 12.06 4.96 7.05
C ILE A 58 13.30 5.30 6.23
N PHE A 59 13.17 6.21 5.26
CA PHE A 59 14.25 6.64 4.38
C PHE A 59 14.79 8.01 4.78
N ILE A 60 16.12 8.16 4.74
CA ILE A 60 16.82 9.43 4.97
C ILE A 60 17.13 10.06 3.62
N PHE A 61 16.71 11.30 3.41
CA PHE A 61 17.05 12.06 2.21
C PHE A 61 17.79 13.35 2.55
N THR A 62 18.61 13.84 1.61
CA THR A 62 19.51 14.99 1.81
C THR A 62 19.20 16.17 0.87
N ASP A 63 17.99 16.22 0.29
CA ASP A 63 17.57 17.26 -0.68
C ASP A 63 17.79 18.70 -0.19
N THR A 64 17.70 18.94 1.13
CA THR A 64 17.88 20.27 1.72
C THR A 64 19.31 20.56 2.19
N GLY A 65 20.25 19.64 1.97
CA GLY A 65 21.59 19.67 2.57
C GLY A 65 21.65 19.16 4.02
N GLU A 66 20.53 18.73 4.58
CA GLU A 66 20.43 18.10 5.90
C GLU A 66 19.77 16.72 5.77
N GLU A 67 20.11 15.79 6.66
CA GLU A 67 19.44 14.48 6.72
C GLU A 67 18.03 14.62 7.30
N LEU A 68 17.02 14.28 6.50
CA LEU A 68 15.61 14.29 6.87
C LEU A 68 15.01 12.90 6.71
N TYR A 69 14.14 12.50 7.65
CA TYR A 69 13.59 11.15 7.75
C TYR A 69 12.15 11.12 7.24
N PHE A 70 11.84 10.16 6.40
CA PHE A 70 10.54 10.09 5.73
C PHE A 70 9.99 8.67 5.62
N GLU A 71 8.69 8.56 5.82
CA GLU A 71 7.89 7.42 5.39
C GLU A 71 7.29 7.72 4.01
N LEU A 72 7.29 6.72 3.11
CA LEU A 72 6.79 6.85 1.75
C LEU A 72 5.37 6.31 1.63
N THR A 73 4.44 7.15 1.17
CA THR A 73 3.02 6.80 1.05
C THR A 73 2.48 7.13 -0.33
N LEU A 74 1.34 6.56 -0.70
CA LEU A 74 0.61 7.03 -1.89
C LEU A 74 0.07 8.44 -1.69
N LYS A 75 0.06 9.26 -2.75
CA LYS A 75 -0.56 10.60 -2.70
C LYS A 75 -2.06 10.53 -2.45
N TYR A 76 -2.52 11.55 -1.75
CA TYR A 76 -3.92 11.83 -1.48
C TYR A 76 -4.33 13.15 -2.13
N GLU A 77 -5.58 13.21 -2.55
CA GLU A 77 -6.24 14.42 -3.03
C GLU A 77 -7.57 14.61 -2.30
N GLU A 78 -8.10 15.83 -2.32
CA GLU A 78 -9.40 16.13 -1.74
C GLU A 78 -10.52 15.42 -2.54
N SER A 79 -11.51 14.89 -1.84
CA SER A 79 -12.68 14.28 -2.48
C SER A 79 -13.67 15.36 -2.91
N LYS A 80 -13.99 15.37 -4.21
CA LYS A 80 -15.04 16.23 -4.77
C LYS A 80 -16.42 15.92 -4.18
N TYR A 81 -16.72 14.64 -3.94
CA TYR A 81 -18.05 14.17 -3.53
C TYR A 81 -18.22 14.04 -2.02
N PHE A 82 -17.13 14.12 -1.26
CA PHE A 82 -17.14 14.17 0.21
C PHE A 82 -16.26 15.34 0.69
N PRO A 83 -16.76 16.59 0.68
CA PRO A 83 -15.99 17.77 1.06
C PRO A 83 -15.36 17.66 2.45
N GLY A 84 -14.12 18.17 2.60
CA GLY A 84 -13.37 18.05 3.85
C GLY A 84 -12.84 16.64 4.13
N SER A 85 -12.92 15.73 3.16
CA SER A 85 -12.27 14.42 3.21
C SER A 85 -11.24 14.26 2.10
N SER A 86 -10.28 13.35 2.30
CA SER A 86 -9.29 13.02 1.29
C SER A 86 -9.35 11.55 0.89
N LYS A 87 -8.87 11.27 -0.31
CA LYS A 87 -8.80 9.94 -0.91
C LYS A 87 -7.46 9.73 -1.60
N CYS A 88 -7.04 8.48 -1.72
CA CYS A 88 -5.93 8.09 -2.58
C CYS A 88 -6.17 8.64 -3.99
N MET A 89 -5.13 9.18 -4.62
CA MET A 89 -5.19 9.76 -5.97
C MET A 89 -5.77 8.81 -7.04
N PHE A 90 -5.66 7.50 -6.81
CA PHE A 90 -6.18 6.49 -7.73
C PHE A 90 -7.64 6.09 -7.46
N LEU A 91 -8.27 6.59 -6.39
CA LEU A 91 -9.69 6.38 -6.16
C LEU A 91 -10.50 7.33 -7.03
N ARG A 92 -11.14 6.81 -8.07
CA ARG A 92 -12.09 7.57 -8.89
C ARG A 92 -13.47 7.49 -8.28
N GLU A 93 -14.20 8.59 -8.37
CA GLU A 93 -15.52 8.77 -7.78
C GLU A 93 -16.48 9.34 -8.82
N TRP A 94 -17.74 8.91 -8.77
CA TRP A 94 -18.82 9.43 -9.58
C TRP A 94 -20.11 9.45 -8.77
N ASN A 95 -21.00 10.39 -9.08
CA ASN A 95 -22.36 10.35 -8.56
C ASN A 95 -23.24 9.48 -9.48
N ALA A 96 -23.90 8.47 -8.93
CA ALA A 96 -24.73 7.54 -9.71
C ALA A 96 -25.85 8.27 -10.49
N LYS A 97 -26.40 9.34 -9.93
CA LYS A 97 -27.40 10.20 -10.58
C LYS A 97 -26.82 10.97 -11.76
N GLU A 98 -25.58 11.48 -11.64
CA GLU A 98 -24.87 12.14 -12.74
C GLU A 98 -24.55 11.14 -13.88
N LEU A 99 -24.41 9.86 -13.56
CA LEU A 99 -24.22 8.78 -14.53
C LEU A 99 -25.55 8.26 -15.14
N GLY A 100 -26.70 8.78 -14.71
CA GLY A 100 -28.01 8.29 -15.17
C GLY A 100 -28.30 6.84 -14.78
N SER A 101 -27.67 6.32 -13.72
CA SER A 101 -27.84 4.93 -13.32
C SER A 101 -29.17 4.71 -12.60
N GLU A 102 -29.98 3.78 -13.09
CA GLU A 102 -31.24 3.35 -12.43
C GLU A 102 -31.01 2.28 -11.36
N GLU A 103 -29.89 1.54 -11.44
CA GLU A 103 -29.58 0.39 -10.56
C GLU A 103 -28.73 0.75 -9.34
N LEU A 104 -28.05 1.89 -9.38
CA LEU A 104 -27.07 2.32 -8.38
C LEU A 104 -27.50 3.67 -7.84
N SER A 105 -27.30 3.89 -6.53
CA SER A 105 -27.49 5.19 -5.90
C SER A 105 -26.23 5.62 -5.14
N GLY A 106 -26.19 6.90 -4.75
CA GLY A 106 -25.07 7.47 -4.00
C GLY A 106 -23.80 7.70 -4.83
N ILE A 107 -22.64 7.65 -4.14
CA ILE A 107 -21.33 7.86 -4.73
C ILE A 107 -20.69 6.50 -5.05
N ILE A 108 -20.42 6.28 -6.33
CA ILE A 108 -19.74 5.10 -6.84
C ILE A 108 -18.24 5.39 -6.83
N SER A 109 -17.42 4.43 -6.41
CA SER A 109 -15.97 4.58 -6.38
C SER A 109 -15.25 3.36 -6.95
N ARG A 110 -14.14 3.57 -7.68
CA ARG A 110 -13.29 2.50 -8.23
C ARG A 110 -11.82 2.91 -8.24
N CYS A 111 -10.94 1.97 -7.93
CA CYS A 111 -9.50 2.16 -8.11
C CYS A 111 -9.15 2.16 -9.61
N SER A 112 -8.53 3.23 -10.11
CA SER A 112 -8.13 3.34 -11.53
C SER A 112 -6.95 2.45 -11.91
N ILE A 113 -6.22 1.92 -10.93
CA ILE A 113 -5.06 1.04 -11.14
C ILE A 113 -5.33 -0.38 -10.62
N TYR A 114 -6.58 -0.85 -10.66
CA TYR A 114 -7.01 -2.07 -9.97
C TYR A 114 -6.15 -3.30 -10.24
N SER A 115 -5.72 -3.51 -11.50
CA SER A 115 -4.89 -4.64 -11.92
C SER A 115 -3.45 -4.58 -11.43
N ILE A 116 -2.94 -3.39 -11.13
CA ILE A 116 -1.55 -3.14 -10.68
C ILE A 116 -1.50 -2.54 -9.27
N ARG A 117 -2.62 -2.53 -8.54
CA ARG A 117 -2.73 -1.90 -7.21
C ARG A 117 -1.67 -2.48 -6.25
N PRO A 118 -1.13 -1.66 -5.32
CA PRO A 118 -0.10 -2.10 -4.40
C PRO A 118 -0.45 -3.39 -3.66
N ILE A 119 0.54 -4.23 -3.33
CA ILE A 119 0.30 -5.51 -2.65
C ILE A 119 -0.34 -5.31 -1.28
N ASN A 120 -0.02 -4.24 -0.55
CA ASN A 120 -0.69 -3.96 0.73
C ASN A 120 -2.20 -3.71 0.54
N CYS A 121 -2.58 -3.03 -0.55
CA CYS A 121 -3.96 -2.79 -0.92
C CYS A 121 -4.66 -4.07 -1.43
N ARG A 122 -3.91 -5.05 -1.95
CA ARG A 122 -4.41 -6.38 -2.34
C ARG A 122 -4.55 -7.32 -1.15
N ALA A 123 -3.64 -7.21 -0.17
CA ALA A 123 -3.63 -8.02 1.03
C ALA A 123 -4.75 -7.63 2.00
N TRP A 124 -5.06 -6.33 2.11
CA TRP A 124 -6.12 -5.87 3.01
C TRP A 124 -7.48 -6.56 2.72
N PRO A 125 -8.19 -7.09 3.75
CA PRO A 125 -7.94 -6.89 5.17
C PRO A 125 -7.17 -8.00 5.89
N VAL A 126 -6.42 -8.78 5.13
CA VAL A 126 -5.58 -9.86 5.63
C VAL A 126 -4.17 -9.36 5.92
N GLY A 127 -3.60 -9.84 7.01
CA GLY A 127 -2.19 -9.69 7.34
C GLY A 127 -1.53 -11.05 7.54
N TYR A 128 -0.22 -11.06 7.69
CA TYR A 128 0.55 -12.22 8.08
C TYR A 128 1.19 -11.96 9.44
N ASP A 129 0.97 -12.86 10.38
CA ASP A 129 1.54 -12.85 11.71
C ASP A 129 2.78 -13.74 11.72
N ALA A 130 3.95 -13.10 11.67
CA ALA A 130 5.24 -13.78 11.64
C ALA A 130 5.56 -14.54 12.94
N GLN A 131 4.96 -14.18 14.08
CA GLN A 131 5.18 -14.90 15.34
C GLN A 131 4.43 -16.22 15.36
N ARG A 132 3.25 -16.25 14.73
CA ARG A 132 2.41 -17.45 14.62
C ARG A 132 2.62 -18.23 13.33
N ASP A 133 3.36 -17.68 12.38
CA ASP A 133 3.48 -18.19 11.02
C ASP A 133 2.11 -18.44 10.37
N GLN A 134 1.22 -17.45 10.50
CA GLN A 134 -0.18 -17.58 10.11
C GLN A 134 -0.74 -16.35 9.41
N VAL A 135 -1.63 -16.60 8.45
CA VAL A 135 -2.43 -15.57 7.80
C VAL A 135 -3.63 -15.24 8.70
N ILE A 136 -3.85 -13.95 8.96
CA ILE A 136 -4.93 -13.46 9.83
C ILE A 136 -5.82 -12.51 9.04
N LEU A 137 -7.11 -12.85 8.96
CA LEU A 137 -8.15 -11.95 8.47
C LEU A 137 -8.56 -10.98 9.58
N LYS A 138 -8.41 -9.68 9.35
CA LYS A 138 -8.95 -8.64 10.24
C LYS A 138 -10.31 -8.22 9.72
N ASP A 139 -11.36 -8.30 10.53
CA ASP A 139 -12.68 -7.87 10.10
C ASP A 139 -12.75 -6.32 10.06
N PRO A 140 -12.88 -5.69 8.88
CA PRO A 140 -12.92 -4.22 8.79
C PRO A 140 -14.08 -3.57 9.52
N HIS A 141 -15.14 -4.32 9.83
CA HIS A 141 -16.24 -3.84 10.68
C HIS A 141 -15.81 -3.76 12.15
N LEU A 142 -15.02 -4.74 12.60
CA LEU A 142 -14.52 -4.83 13.97
C LEU A 142 -13.27 -3.99 14.20
N VAL A 143 -12.57 -3.56 13.14
CA VAL A 143 -11.47 -2.58 13.21
C VAL A 143 -12.05 -1.20 13.55
N PHE A 144 -12.54 -1.07 14.78
CA PHE A 144 -12.84 0.20 15.45
C PHE A 144 -11.54 0.80 16.00
N GLU A 145 -10.59 1.08 15.13
CA GLU A 145 -9.57 2.08 15.45
C GLU A 145 -10.29 3.44 15.42
N LYS A 146 -10.99 3.78 16.52
CA LYS A 146 -11.48 5.14 16.78
C LYS A 146 -10.34 6.13 16.98
N GLU A 147 -9.12 5.63 17.16
CA GLU A 147 -7.89 6.39 17.28
C GLU A 147 -7.02 6.22 16.02
N HIS A 148 -7.47 6.78 14.89
CA HIS A 148 -6.55 7.05 13.78
C HIS A 148 -6.70 8.50 13.32
N LYS A 149 -5.54 9.13 13.04
CA LYS A 149 -5.26 10.58 12.93
C LYS A 149 -6.11 11.43 11.95
N ARG A 150 -7.12 10.87 11.27
CA ARG A 150 -8.03 11.63 10.40
C ARG A 150 -9.31 11.95 11.18
N VAL A 151 -9.24 13.08 11.86
CA VAL A 151 -10.08 13.57 12.97
C VAL A 151 -11.50 14.01 12.56
N ASN A 152 -12.19 13.29 11.68
CA ASN A 152 -13.60 13.59 11.41
C ASN A 152 -14.42 12.30 11.27
N GLU A 153 -15.53 12.23 12.00
CA GLU A 153 -16.56 11.18 11.94
C GLU A 153 -17.35 11.20 10.61
N SER A 154 -16.67 11.49 9.50
CA SER A 154 -17.29 11.50 8.17
C SER A 154 -17.63 10.08 7.74
N PRO A 155 -18.85 9.84 7.23
CA PRO A 155 -19.22 8.55 6.63
C PRO A 155 -18.27 8.10 5.53
N ALA A 156 -17.56 9.04 4.89
CA ALA A 156 -16.56 8.76 3.87
C ALA A 156 -15.46 7.79 4.34
N TYR A 157 -15.13 7.76 5.63
CA TYR A 157 -14.06 6.90 6.19
C TYR A 157 -14.58 5.56 6.73
N SER A 158 -15.87 5.28 6.54
CA SER A 158 -16.49 4.00 6.95
C SER A 158 -15.99 2.86 6.06
N LEU A 159 -15.68 1.71 6.66
CA LEU A 159 -15.19 0.53 5.93
C LEU A 159 -16.33 -0.43 5.57
N CYS A 160 -16.75 -1.26 6.53
CA CYS A 160 -17.77 -2.28 6.36
C CYS A 160 -18.94 -2.05 7.31
N SER A 161 -20.17 -2.14 6.81
CA SER A 161 -21.40 -1.89 7.58
C SER A 161 -21.84 -3.06 8.45
N ARG A 162 -21.27 -4.25 8.23
CA ARG A 162 -21.49 -5.45 9.03
C ARG A 162 -20.21 -6.27 9.12
N GLU A 163 -20.16 -7.14 10.11
CA GLU A 163 -19.13 -8.18 10.26
C GLU A 163 -19.01 -9.04 8.99
N LEU A 164 -17.77 -9.45 8.72
CA LEU A 164 -17.44 -10.41 7.66
C LEU A 164 -17.83 -11.82 8.10
N LYS A 165 -18.44 -12.55 7.17
CA LYS A 165 -18.70 -13.98 7.28
C LYS A 165 -17.83 -14.73 6.29
N HIS A 166 -17.65 -16.03 6.51
CA HIS A 166 -16.83 -16.88 5.63
C HIS A 166 -17.30 -16.80 4.16
N GLU A 167 -18.62 -16.74 3.93
CA GLU A 167 -19.19 -16.64 2.58
C GLU A 167 -18.77 -15.36 1.83
N ASP A 168 -18.34 -14.32 2.55
CA ASP A 168 -17.91 -13.06 1.94
C ASP A 168 -16.52 -13.17 1.29
N TYR A 169 -15.69 -14.12 1.72
CA TYR A 169 -14.30 -14.22 1.28
C TYR A 169 -13.87 -15.61 0.82
N MET A 170 -14.69 -16.66 1.02
CA MET A 170 -14.37 -18.05 0.69
C MET A 170 -13.85 -18.25 -0.76
N MET A 171 -14.35 -17.47 -1.72
CA MET A 171 -13.93 -17.57 -3.13
C MET A 171 -12.55 -16.96 -3.42
N ASN A 172 -11.99 -16.19 -2.48
CA ASN A 172 -10.74 -15.46 -2.65
C ASN A 172 -9.68 -15.85 -1.60
N GLU A 173 -9.94 -16.85 -0.75
CA GLU A 173 -9.07 -17.22 0.39
C GLU A 173 -7.62 -17.46 -0.02
N GLU A 174 -7.40 -18.26 -1.06
CA GLU A 174 -6.06 -18.56 -1.57
C GLU A 174 -5.32 -17.28 -1.99
N THR A 175 -5.98 -16.45 -2.80
CA THR A 175 -5.40 -15.19 -3.28
C THR A 175 -5.15 -14.23 -2.11
N MET A 176 -6.03 -14.19 -1.11
CA MET A 176 -5.86 -13.38 0.08
C MET A 176 -4.65 -13.82 0.92
N ALA A 177 -4.50 -15.13 1.14
CA ALA A 177 -3.35 -15.71 1.82
C ALA A 177 -2.03 -15.42 1.08
N GLN A 178 -2.00 -15.66 -0.24
CA GLN A 178 -0.85 -15.34 -1.09
C GLN A 178 -0.47 -13.86 -1.00
N ASN A 179 -1.45 -12.95 -1.12
CA ASN A 179 -1.19 -11.52 -1.04
C ASN A 179 -0.65 -11.10 0.34
N ALA A 180 -1.16 -11.69 1.42
CA ALA A 180 -0.70 -11.38 2.78
C ALA A 180 0.76 -11.80 3.01
N ILE A 181 1.13 -12.99 2.55
CA ILE A 181 2.50 -13.51 2.62
C ILE A 181 3.45 -12.66 1.78
N ILE A 182 3.09 -12.37 0.52
CA ILE A 182 3.90 -11.52 -0.36
C ILE A 182 4.05 -10.13 0.25
N ASN A 183 2.98 -9.55 0.80
CA ASN A 183 3.02 -8.25 1.43
C ASN A 183 4.00 -8.20 2.62
N HIS A 184 4.01 -9.24 3.45
CA HIS A 184 4.96 -9.34 4.57
C HIS A 184 6.42 -9.36 4.09
N TYR A 185 6.77 -10.29 3.20
CA TYR A 185 8.15 -10.39 2.71
C TYR A 185 8.59 -9.18 1.87
N GLU A 186 7.64 -8.51 1.23
CA GLU A 186 7.89 -7.26 0.53
C GLU A 186 8.20 -6.12 1.49
N MET A 187 7.43 -5.98 2.57
CA MET A 187 7.71 -5.02 3.65
C MET A 187 9.08 -5.27 4.28
N GLU A 188 9.40 -6.53 4.63
CA GLU A 188 10.69 -6.91 5.21
C GLU A 188 11.87 -6.57 4.28
N PHE A 189 11.72 -6.82 2.97
CA PHE A 189 12.74 -6.46 2.00
C PHE A 189 12.88 -4.93 1.91
N PHE A 190 11.77 -4.20 1.91
CA PHE A 190 11.79 -2.75 1.80
C PHE A 190 12.40 -2.06 3.03
N ILE A 191 12.20 -2.62 4.23
CA ILE A 191 12.92 -2.21 5.45
C ILE A 191 14.43 -2.39 5.27
N LYS A 192 14.89 -3.54 4.75
CA LYS A 192 16.32 -3.76 4.45
C LYS A 192 16.87 -2.76 3.43
N LEU A 193 16.08 -2.40 2.42
CA LEU A 193 16.47 -1.35 1.47
C LEU A 193 16.57 0.03 2.12
N ALA A 194 15.67 0.35 3.04
CA ALA A 194 15.76 1.58 3.82
C ALA A 194 17.07 1.63 4.62
N HIS A 195 17.44 0.55 5.31
CA HIS A 195 18.73 0.47 6.00
C HIS A 195 19.91 0.67 5.04
N LYS A 196 19.87 0.02 3.86
CA LYS A 196 20.95 0.14 2.87
C LYS A 196 21.06 1.56 2.30
N TRP A 197 19.94 2.20 1.98
CA TRP A 197 19.90 3.59 1.53
C TRP A 197 20.45 4.54 2.60
N ASN A 198 20.03 4.35 3.85
CA ASN A 198 20.40 5.21 4.98
C ASN A 198 21.88 5.11 5.40
N GLN A 199 22.65 4.14 4.90
CA GLN A 199 24.10 4.07 5.12
C GLN A 199 24.86 5.17 4.35
N ASN A 200 24.33 5.58 3.20
CA ASN A 200 24.85 6.67 2.40
C ASN A 200 23.67 7.37 1.73
N PRO A 201 22.87 8.14 2.50
CA PRO A 201 21.66 8.78 2.00
C PRO A 201 22.00 9.80 0.93
N ASP A 202 21.08 9.98 0.00
CA ASP A 202 21.26 10.84 -1.17
C ASP A 202 19.99 11.67 -1.42
N VAL A 203 20.04 12.54 -2.42
CA VAL A 203 18.89 13.32 -2.88
C VAL A 203 17.83 12.43 -3.50
N SER A 204 16.57 12.85 -3.40
CA SER A 204 15.42 12.05 -3.82
C SER A 204 15.42 11.68 -5.31
N ASP A 205 16.04 12.49 -6.18
CA ASP A 205 16.20 12.22 -7.62
C ASP A 205 16.93 10.89 -7.91
N ASN A 206 17.83 10.45 -7.03
CA ASN A 206 18.58 9.21 -7.18
C ASN A 206 17.84 7.97 -6.65
N PHE A 207 16.72 8.17 -5.96
CA PHE A 207 16.02 7.12 -5.23
C PHE A 207 15.43 6.05 -6.15
N TYR A 208 14.78 6.46 -7.24
CA TYR A 208 14.16 5.50 -8.16
C TYR A 208 15.22 4.56 -8.78
N LYS A 209 16.35 5.13 -9.20
CA LYS A 209 17.47 4.36 -9.74
C LYS A 209 18.03 3.37 -8.73
N PHE A 210 18.11 3.76 -7.46
CA PHE A 210 18.45 2.86 -6.37
C PHE A 210 17.45 1.71 -6.25
N LEU A 211 16.15 2.00 -6.20
CA LEU A 211 15.11 0.96 -6.12
C LEU A 211 15.23 -0.05 -7.28
N VAL A 212 15.28 0.44 -8.52
CA VAL A 212 15.39 -0.44 -9.70
C VAL A 212 16.63 -1.33 -9.62
N LYS A 213 17.79 -0.78 -9.23
CA LYS A 213 19.02 -1.55 -9.05
C LYS A 213 18.85 -2.65 -8.01
N GLU A 214 18.29 -2.34 -6.85
CA GLU A 214 18.17 -3.29 -5.75
C GLU A 214 17.13 -4.39 -6.03
N TYR A 215 16.00 -4.04 -6.64
CA TYR A 215 14.97 -5.02 -7.01
C TYR A 215 15.43 -5.95 -8.15
N ASN A 216 16.23 -5.46 -9.10
CA ASN A 216 16.81 -6.32 -10.15
C ASN A 216 17.77 -7.38 -9.61
N ASN A 217 18.36 -7.15 -8.42
CA ASN A 217 19.27 -8.09 -7.77
C ASN A 217 18.59 -8.91 -6.66
N ARG A 218 17.26 -8.79 -6.49
CA ARG A 218 16.53 -9.44 -5.40
C ARG A 218 16.46 -10.96 -5.55
N ILE A 219 16.32 -11.46 -6.77
CA ILE A 219 16.15 -12.88 -7.06
C ILE A 219 17.48 -13.45 -7.52
N GLU A 220 18.05 -14.35 -6.72
CA GLU A 220 19.23 -15.10 -7.12
C GLU A 220 18.83 -16.22 -8.10
N TYR A 221 19.36 -16.15 -9.32
CA TYR A 221 19.21 -17.23 -10.29
C TYR A 221 20.36 -18.23 -10.08
N ILE A 222 20.05 -19.38 -9.48
CA ILE A 222 20.99 -20.49 -9.41
C ILE A 222 21.21 -21.02 -10.83
N LYS A 223 22.39 -20.76 -11.40
CA LYS A 223 22.80 -21.39 -12.66
C LYS A 223 23.04 -22.87 -12.38
N GLY A 224 22.26 -23.74 -13.02
CA GLY A 224 22.35 -25.17 -12.80
C GLY A 224 23.80 -25.66 -12.96
N GLU A 225 24.29 -26.39 -11.96
CA GLU A 225 25.46 -27.23 -12.13
C GLU A 225 25.13 -28.23 -13.24
N ALA A 226 25.99 -28.33 -14.26
CA ALA A 226 25.89 -29.39 -15.23
C ALA A 226 25.92 -30.71 -14.45
N VAL A 227 24.80 -31.45 -14.48
CA VAL A 227 24.77 -32.83 -14.02
C VAL A 227 25.72 -33.58 -14.96
N ASN A 228 26.99 -33.65 -14.59
CA ASN A 228 27.96 -34.55 -15.19
C ASN A 228 27.51 -35.95 -14.78
N GLY A 229 26.56 -36.49 -15.55
CA GLY A 229 26.20 -37.89 -15.50
C GLY A 229 27.46 -38.68 -15.81
N ALA A 230 28.06 -39.25 -14.78
CA ALA A 230 29.05 -40.29 -14.95
C ALA A 230 28.36 -41.48 -15.62
N MET A 231 28.94 -41.88 -16.76
CA MET A 231 28.67 -43.12 -17.50
C MET A 231 28.75 -44.35 -16.61
#